data_AF-A0A6A5TKM3-F1
#
_entry.id   AF-A0A6A5TKM3-F1
#
_cell.length_a   1.000
_cell.length_b   1.000
_cell.length_c   1.000
_cell.angle_alpha   90.00
_cell.angle_beta   90.00
_cell.angle_gamma   90.00
#
_symmetry.space_group_name_H-M   'P 1'
#
loop_
_entity.id
_entity.type
_entity.pdbx_description
1 polymer ?
#
loop_
_entity_poly.entity_id
_entity_poly.type
_entity_poly.pdbx_seq_one_letter_code
_entity_poly.pdbx_strand_id
1 'polypeptide(L)'
;MASQVPSQIHTVDDLESLVGEGTRCRVCSRVWTTQSSAPNNYCREHDEYNQSVEALMGRVCVALQDSFAELPQVCRLMTARRGDLTPHRRLSQDERWLWDRVLGFRALCQTSQMVLHDVLGSLFSQDVFDISEIKEITFSPGQDLSNHSVFLLRRRNQVVFIFDPTGVQFGPDWPVLCRFDEYRDRIKSEIKAFPLGDASRKLAGSSTEADIPPLTARQVLDHIRNL
;
A
#
# COMPACT_ATOMS: atom_id res chain seq x y z
N MET A 1 -21.72 -21.99 29.27
CA MET A 1 -22.46 -21.94 27.99
C MET A 1 -21.53 -21.36 26.95
N ALA A 2 -21.06 -22.17 26.01
CA ALA A 2 -20.17 -21.73 24.95
C ALA A 2 -20.97 -20.92 23.94
N SER A 3 -20.76 -19.61 23.92
CA SER A 3 -21.32 -18.72 22.91
C SER A 3 -20.61 -19.00 21.59
N GLN A 4 -21.31 -19.62 20.65
CA GLN A 4 -20.85 -19.69 19.26
C GLN A 4 -20.88 -18.27 18.69
N VAL A 5 -19.70 -17.76 18.37
CA VAL A 5 -19.50 -16.42 17.83
C VAL A 5 -19.56 -16.48 16.31
N PRO A 6 -20.34 -15.61 15.62
CA PRO A 6 -20.32 -15.55 14.16
C PRO A 6 -18.98 -14.96 13.68
N SER A 7 -18.25 -15.74 12.89
CA SER A 7 -17.08 -15.29 12.12
C SER A 7 -17.58 -14.62 10.83
N GLN A 8 -17.77 -13.32 10.84
CA GLN A 8 -17.90 -12.58 9.58
C GLN A 8 -16.50 -12.23 9.09
N ILE A 9 -15.89 -13.22 8.43
CA ILE A 9 -14.88 -12.99 7.40
C ILE A 9 -15.62 -12.24 6.29
N HIS A 10 -15.09 -11.08 5.83
CA HIS A 10 -15.55 -10.45 4.60
C HIS A 10 -15.61 -11.53 3.52
N THR A 11 -16.80 -11.84 3.03
CA THR A 11 -16.92 -12.92 2.04
C THR A 11 -16.19 -12.49 0.77
N VAL A 12 -15.75 -13.47 -0.01
CA VAL A 12 -15.10 -13.21 -1.31
C VAL A 12 -15.97 -12.34 -2.21
N ASP A 13 -17.30 -12.45 -2.06
CA ASP A 13 -18.29 -11.64 -2.78
C ASP A 13 -18.12 -10.13 -2.52
N ASP A 14 -17.70 -9.73 -1.30
CA ASP A 14 -17.42 -8.33 -0.98
C ASP A 14 -16.17 -7.84 -1.74
N LEU A 15 -15.15 -8.70 -1.88
CA LEU A 15 -13.91 -8.39 -2.61
C LEU A 15 -14.12 -8.36 -4.12
N GLU A 16 -14.90 -9.29 -4.68
CA GLU A 16 -15.26 -9.28 -6.11
C GLU A 16 -16.04 -8.00 -6.46
N SER A 17 -16.91 -7.52 -5.57
CA SER A 17 -17.62 -6.24 -5.76
C SER A 17 -16.72 -5.00 -5.68
N LEU A 18 -15.62 -5.07 -4.93
CA LEU A 18 -14.63 -4.00 -4.78
C LEU A 18 -13.72 -3.88 -6.01
N VAL A 19 -13.48 -4.98 -6.73
CA VAL A 19 -12.66 -5.00 -7.94
C VAL A 19 -13.54 -4.68 -9.16
N GLY A 20 -13.99 -3.41 -9.26
CA GLY A 20 -14.73 -2.93 -10.42
C GLY A 20 -14.03 -3.21 -11.77
N GLU A 21 -14.81 -3.34 -12.85
CA GLU A 21 -14.33 -3.70 -14.20
C GLU A 21 -13.24 -2.74 -14.71
N GLY A 22 -12.11 -3.31 -15.17
CA GLY A 22 -11.00 -2.57 -15.77
C GLY A 22 -9.67 -2.72 -15.03
N THR A 23 -8.59 -2.22 -15.64
CA THR A 23 -7.25 -2.26 -15.05
C THR A 23 -6.99 -0.96 -14.27
N ARG A 24 -6.41 -1.08 -13.08
CA ARG A 24 -6.08 0.07 -12.22
C ARG A 24 -4.63 0.49 -12.40
N CYS A 25 -4.40 1.80 -12.41
CA CYS A 25 -3.05 2.35 -12.31
C CYS A 25 -2.39 1.94 -11.00
N ARG A 26 -1.20 1.34 -11.05
CA ARG A 26 -0.44 1.06 -9.82
C ARG A 26 0.04 2.31 -9.07
N VAL A 27 0.06 3.47 -9.73
CA VAL A 27 0.46 4.74 -9.10
C VAL A 27 -0.74 5.47 -8.49
N CYS A 28 -1.73 5.80 -9.32
CA CYS A 28 -2.84 6.69 -8.94
C CYS A 28 -4.17 5.96 -8.72
N SER A 29 -4.21 4.64 -8.91
CA SER A 29 -5.37 3.75 -8.75
C SER A 29 -6.62 4.10 -9.57
N ARG A 30 -6.50 5.02 -10.53
CA ARG A 30 -7.55 5.28 -11.52
C ARG A 30 -7.75 4.04 -12.40
N VAL A 31 -9.01 3.67 -12.61
CA VAL A 31 -9.43 2.57 -13.50
C VAL A 31 -9.43 3.06 -14.95
N TRP A 32 -8.91 2.26 -15.87
CA TRP A 32 -9.13 2.44 -17.31
C TRP A 32 -9.64 1.16 -17.96
N THR A 33 -10.33 1.33 -19.08
CA THR A 33 -11.02 0.26 -19.80
C THR A 33 -10.33 -0.12 -21.13
N THR A 34 -9.27 0.59 -21.53
CA THR A 34 -8.59 0.35 -22.81
C THR A 34 -7.82 -0.98 -22.82
N GLN A 35 -8.08 -1.81 -23.84
CA GLN A 35 -7.57 -3.17 -24.08
C GLN A 35 -6.04 -3.30 -24.28
N SER A 36 -5.28 -2.21 -24.32
CA SER A 36 -3.82 -2.36 -24.36
C SER A 36 -3.37 -2.75 -22.95
N SER A 37 -2.98 -4.00 -22.77
CA SER A 37 -2.25 -4.49 -21.61
C SER A 37 -0.94 -3.73 -21.49
N ALA A 38 -1.01 -2.51 -20.92
CA ALA A 38 0.18 -1.75 -20.60
C ALA A 38 1.00 -2.61 -19.63
N PRO A 39 2.28 -2.88 -19.92
CA PRO A 39 3.12 -3.66 -19.02
C PRO A 39 3.08 -2.99 -17.64
N ASN A 40 2.86 -3.79 -16.61
CA ASN A 40 2.84 -3.36 -15.20
C ASN A 40 1.65 -2.48 -14.76
N ASN A 41 0.54 -2.45 -15.50
CA ASN A 41 -0.69 -1.78 -15.08
C ASN A 41 -0.48 -0.27 -14.76
N TYR A 42 0.13 0.49 -15.68
CA TYR A 42 0.29 1.96 -15.60
C TYR A 42 -0.64 2.72 -16.57
N CYS A 43 -1.21 3.85 -16.13
CA CYS A 43 -2.02 4.68 -17.04
C CYS A 43 -1.09 5.47 -17.95
N ARG A 44 -1.64 6.08 -19.01
CA ARG A 44 -0.90 7.00 -19.89
C ARG A 44 -0.16 8.13 -19.15
N GLU A 45 -0.64 8.54 -17.97
CA GLU A 45 0.05 9.56 -17.16
C GLU A 45 1.30 9.02 -16.45
N HIS A 46 1.39 7.70 -16.23
CA HIS A 46 2.45 7.05 -15.45
C HIS A 46 3.23 5.99 -16.22
N ASP A 47 2.88 5.74 -17.49
CA ASP A 47 3.55 4.78 -18.35
C ASP A 47 5.02 5.14 -18.62
N GLU A 48 5.77 4.19 -19.16
CA GLU A 48 7.20 4.33 -19.46
C GLU A 48 7.53 5.44 -20.47
N TYR A 49 6.55 5.88 -21.26
CA TYR A 49 6.73 6.92 -22.27
C TYR A 49 6.58 8.32 -21.67
N ASN A 50 5.85 8.45 -20.56
CA ASN A 50 5.72 9.69 -19.83
C ASN A 50 6.95 9.96 -18.93
N GLN A 51 7.75 10.95 -19.33
CA GLN A 51 8.98 11.38 -18.66
C GLN A 51 8.77 12.57 -17.73
N SER A 52 7.51 12.93 -17.41
CA SER A 52 7.27 13.93 -16.38
C SER A 52 7.83 13.47 -15.03
N VAL A 53 8.23 14.44 -14.20
CA VAL A 53 8.75 14.16 -12.85
C VAL A 53 7.73 13.35 -12.04
N GLU A 54 6.44 13.67 -12.16
CA GLU A 54 5.37 12.96 -11.44
C GLU A 54 5.27 11.49 -11.88
N ALA A 55 5.34 11.23 -13.19
CA ALA A 55 5.33 9.88 -13.73
C ALA A 55 6.53 9.06 -13.24
N LEU A 56 7.74 9.65 -13.28
CA LEU A 56 8.97 9.02 -12.79
C LEU A 56 8.90 8.75 -11.27
N MET A 57 8.49 9.73 -10.47
CA MET A 57 8.29 9.57 -9.02
C MET A 57 7.31 8.44 -8.73
N GLY A 58 6.19 8.39 -9.47
CA GLY A 58 5.17 7.36 -9.32
C GLY A 58 5.71 5.95 -9.56
N ARG A 59 6.46 5.76 -10.66
CA ARG A 59 7.09 4.47 -10.97
C ARG A 59 8.13 4.06 -9.92
N VAL A 60 8.94 5.00 -9.41
CA VAL A 60 9.88 4.75 -8.31
C VAL A 60 9.14 4.32 -7.04
N CYS A 61 8.03 4.99 -6.71
CA CYS A 61 7.21 4.63 -5.54
C CYS A 61 6.59 3.24 -5.67
N VAL A 62 6.16 2.84 -6.87
CA VAL A 62 5.67 1.48 -7.13
C VAL A 62 6.79 0.45 -7.02
N ALA A 63 7.97 0.72 -7.59
CA ALA A 63 9.12 -0.16 -7.47
C ALA A 63 9.56 -0.33 -6.00
N LEU A 64 9.48 0.73 -5.20
CA LEU A 64 9.70 0.69 -3.76
C LEU A 64 8.66 -0.17 -3.06
N GLN A 65 7.38 0.01 -3.37
CA GLN A 65 6.30 -0.81 -2.83
C GLN A 65 6.47 -2.30 -3.18
N ASP A 66 6.95 -2.61 -4.39
CA ASP A 66 7.24 -3.97 -4.83
C ASP A 66 8.41 -4.60 -4.08
N SER A 67 9.54 -3.89 -4.09
CA SER A 67 10.74 -4.28 -3.36
C SER A 67 10.42 -4.55 -1.88
N PHE A 68 9.54 -3.74 -1.29
CA PHE A 68 9.15 -3.91 0.11
C PHE A 68 8.31 -5.16 0.36
N ALA A 69 7.41 -5.52 -0.55
CA ALA A 69 6.60 -6.72 -0.41
C ALA A 69 7.38 -8.02 -0.68
N GLU A 70 8.48 -7.94 -1.41
CA GLU A 70 9.36 -9.07 -1.74
C GLU A 70 10.40 -9.37 -0.66
N LEU A 71 10.51 -8.51 0.37
CA LEU A 71 11.48 -8.72 1.44
C LEU A 71 11.22 -10.07 2.16
N PRO A 72 12.22 -10.94 2.33
CA PRO A 72 12.01 -12.28 2.91
C PRO A 72 11.36 -12.28 4.30
N GLN A 73 11.60 -11.25 5.12
CA GLN A 73 10.96 -11.03 6.41
C GLN A 73 9.47 -10.77 6.24
N VAL A 74 9.10 -9.97 5.26
CA VAL A 74 7.73 -9.66 4.85
C VAL A 74 7.03 -10.91 4.31
N CYS A 75 7.68 -11.65 3.42
CA CYS A 75 7.17 -12.92 2.93
C CYS A 75 6.97 -13.93 4.07
N ARG A 76 7.88 -13.98 5.06
CA ARG A 76 7.74 -14.85 6.24
C ARG A 76 6.61 -14.40 7.16
N LEU A 77 6.46 -13.10 7.43
CA LEU A 77 5.32 -12.54 8.17
C LEU A 77 3.99 -12.89 7.50
N MET A 78 3.92 -12.70 6.18
CA MET A 78 2.77 -13.08 5.38
C MET A 78 2.49 -14.56 5.47
N THR A 79 3.52 -15.41 5.36
CA THR A 79 3.37 -16.88 5.37
C THR A 79 2.95 -17.40 6.75
N ALA A 80 3.51 -16.86 7.83
CA ALA A 80 3.15 -17.22 9.20
C ALA A 80 1.70 -16.85 9.53
N ARG A 81 1.22 -15.69 9.05
CA ARG A 81 -0.19 -15.26 9.23
C ARG A 81 -1.15 -15.95 8.26
N ARG A 82 -0.68 -16.45 7.11
CA ARG A 82 -1.47 -17.21 6.13
C ARG A 82 -1.92 -18.58 6.61
N GLY A 83 -1.32 -19.12 7.69
CA GLY A 83 -1.70 -20.43 8.26
C GLY A 83 -3.22 -20.59 8.48
N ASP A 84 -3.93 -19.47 8.71
CA ASP A 84 -5.38 -19.42 8.90
C ASP A 84 -6.17 -18.76 7.76
N LEU A 85 -5.51 -18.17 6.76
CA LEU A 85 -6.12 -17.40 5.68
C LEU A 85 -5.76 -18.00 4.31
N THR A 86 -6.37 -19.14 3.98
CA THR A 86 -6.24 -19.72 2.64
C THR A 86 -7.00 -18.87 1.61
N PRO A 87 -6.35 -18.37 0.54
CA PRO A 87 -7.06 -17.70 -0.53
C PRO A 87 -8.13 -18.63 -1.10
N HIS A 88 -9.33 -18.10 -1.36
CA HIS A 88 -10.41 -18.90 -1.94
C HIS A 88 -9.95 -19.51 -3.28
N ARG A 89 -10.41 -20.73 -3.59
CA ARG A 89 -9.90 -21.56 -4.70
C ARG A 89 -10.16 -20.99 -6.12
N ARG A 90 -10.54 -19.72 -6.29
CA ARG A 90 -10.98 -19.15 -7.58
C ARG A 90 -10.56 -17.70 -7.88
N LEU A 91 -9.69 -17.08 -7.09
CA LEU A 91 -9.19 -15.73 -7.43
C LEU A 91 -8.36 -15.76 -8.72
N SER A 92 -8.64 -14.82 -9.63
CA SER A 92 -7.79 -14.46 -10.77
C SER A 92 -6.40 -14.01 -10.30
N GLN A 93 -5.46 -13.85 -11.23
CA GLN A 93 -4.10 -13.43 -10.89
C GLN A 93 -4.07 -12.05 -10.23
N ASP A 94 -4.86 -11.10 -10.73
CA ASP A 94 -4.92 -9.73 -10.21
C ASP A 94 -5.61 -9.68 -8.84
N GLU A 95 -6.69 -10.43 -8.65
CA GLU A 95 -7.37 -10.53 -7.35
C GLU A 95 -6.49 -11.21 -6.31
N ARG A 96 -5.71 -12.23 -6.71
CA ARG A 96 -4.76 -12.90 -5.82
C ARG A 96 -3.61 -11.97 -5.45
N TRP A 97 -3.10 -11.19 -6.41
CA TRP A 97 -2.09 -10.18 -6.14
C TRP A 97 -2.62 -9.14 -5.14
N LEU A 98 -3.85 -8.65 -5.34
CA LEU A 98 -4.49 -7.68 -4.45
C LEU A 98 -4.71 -8.26 -3.05
N TRP A 99 -5.24 -9.48 -2.95
CA TRP A 99 -5.45 -10.20 -1.69
C TRP A 99 -4.14 -10.33 -0.90
N ASP A 100 -3.08 -10.78 -1.57
CA ASP A 100 -1.76 -10.95 -0.97
C ASP A 100 -1.20 -9.63 -0.46
N ARG A 101 -1.41 -8.55 -1.22
CA ARG A 101 -0.96 -7.19 -0.87
C ARG A 101 -1.75 -6.61 0.29
N VAL A 102 -3.09 -6.68 0.28
CA VAL A 102 -3.94 -6.16 1.37
C VAL A 102 -3.60 -6.82 2.71
N LEU A 103 -3.45 -8.15 2.72
CA LEU A 103 -3.11 -8.88 3.94
C LEU A 103 -1.66 -8.64 4.37
N GLY A 104 -0.74 -8.59 3.42
CA GLY A 104 0.67 -8.29 3.68
C GLY A 104 0.82 -6.92 4.31
N PHE A 105 0.27 -5.88 3.69
CA PHE A 105 0.56 -4.51 4.04
C PHE A 105 0.09 -4.07 5.43
N ARG A 106 -0.92 -4.72 6.00
CA ARG A 106 -1.32 -4.49 7.40
C ARG A 106 -0.21 -4.78 8.41
N ALA A 107 0.57 -5.84 8.19
CA ALA A 107 1.71 -6.15 9.04
C ALA A 107 2.91 -5.22 8.76
N LEU A 108 2.89 -4.53 7.63
CA LEU A 108 4.03 -3.80 7.09
C LEU A 108 4.00 -2.31 7.34
N CYS A 109 2.86 -1.74 7.71
CA CYS A 109 2.76 -0.31 7.97
C CYS A 109 3.84 0.15 8.96
N GLN A 110 3.98 -0.52 10.11
CA GLN A 110 5.01 -0.19 11.11
C GLN A 110 6.44 -0.42 10.60
N THR A 111 6.69 -1.50 9.85
CA THR A 111 8.03 -1.77 9.31
C THR A 111 8.41 -0.72 8.25
N SER A 112 7.44 -0.25 7.48
CA SER A 112 7.65 0.73 6.42
C SER A 112 8.17 2.07 6.98
N GLN A 113 7.71 2.46 8.18
CA GLN A 113 8.18 3.65 8.90
C GLN A 113 9.68 3.57 9.20
N MET A 114 10.14 2.43 9.72
CA MET A 114 11.52 2.26 10.16
C MET A 114 12.53 2.30 9.01
N VAL A 115 12.11 1.92 7.80
CA VAL A 115 13.04 1.64 6.70
C VAL A 115 12.93 2.64 5.57
N LEU A 116 11.70 3.04 5.20
CA LEU A 116 11.50 3.82 3.99
C LEU A 116 11.97 5.27 4.15
N HIS A 117 11.96 5.85 5.34
CA HIS A 117 12.41 7.23 5.51
C HIS A 117 13.84 7.47 4.95
N ASP A 118 14.79 6.62 5.33
CA ASP A 118 16.18 6.73 4.89
C ASP A 118 16.35 6.37 3.41
N VAL A 119 15.61 5.36 2.94
CA VAL A 119 15.60 4.94 1.53
C VAL A 119 15.09 6.09 0.64
N LEU A 120 13.99 6.73 1.05
CA LEU A 120 13.42 7.87 0.36
C LEU A 120 14.39 9.05 0.36
N GLY A 121 15.03 9.33 1.49
CA GLY A 121 16.08 10.36 1.57
C GLY A 121 17.20 10.15 0.56
N SER A 122 17.69 8.91 0.42
CA SER A 122 18.75 8.58 -0.54
C SER A 122 18.30 8.58 -2.00
N LEU A 123 17.06 8.20 -2.29
CA LEU A 123 16.55 8.14 -3.66
C LEU A 123 16.12 9.52 -4.18
N PHE A 124 15.45 10.29 -3.33
CA PHE A 124 14.91 11.59 -3.68
C PHE A 124 15.87 12.76 -3.44
N SER A 125 17.09 12.51 -2.95
CA SER A 125 18.17 13.49 -2.95
C SER A 125 18.71 13.82 -4.34
N GLN A 126 18.28 13.08 -5.38
CA GLN A 126 18.67 13.32 -6.76
C GLN A 126 17.98 14.59 -7.30
N ASP A 127 18.74 15.44 -7.99
CA ASP A 127 18.24 16.72 -8.53
C ASP A 127 17.05 16.56 -9.49
N VAL A 128 16.89 15.41 -10.12
CA VAL A 128 15.81 15.12 -11.07
C VAL A 128 14.41 15.25 -10.45
N PHE A 129 14.26 14.97 -9.16
CA PHE A 129 12.95 15.01 -8.49
C PHE A 129 12.64 16.36 -7.83
N ASP A 130 13.67 17.17 -7.58
CA ASP A 130 13.55 18.49 -6.96
C ASP A 130 12.83 18.46 -5.60
N ILE A 131 13.07 17.41 -4.79
CA ILE A 131 12.47 17.25 -3.46
C ILE A 131 13.24 18.09 -2.43
N SER A 132 12.52 18.98 -1.74
CA SER A 132 13.06 19.84 -0.68
C SER A 132 12.81 19.32 0.72
N GLU A 133 11.76 18.52 0.91
CA GLU A 133 11.37 17.99 2.22
C GLU A 133 10.72 16.62 2.04
N ILE A 134 11.14 15.68 2.87
CA ILE A 134 10.49 14.38 3.08
C ILE A 134 10.10 14.35 4.55
N LYS A 135 8.82 14.09 4.82
CA LYS A 135 8.29 14.05 6.17
C LYS A 135 7.35 12.87 6.35
N GLU A 136 7.58 12.09 7.39
CA GLU A 136 6.61 11.07 7.80
C GLU A 136 5.41 11.73 8.49
N ILE A 137 4.21 11.30 8.10
CA ILE A 137 2.95 11.70 8.73
C ILE A 137 2.25 10.43 9.22
N THR A 138 2.02 10.37 10.51
CA THR A 138 1.23 9.30 11.14
C THR A 138 -0.16 9.81 11.50
N PHE A 139 -1.20 9.04 11.18
CA PHE A 139 -2.56 9.32 11.60
C PHE A 139 -3.31 8.04 11.98
N SER A 140 -4.36 8.19 12.79
CA SER A 140 -5.27 7.08 13.11
C SER A 140 -6.53 7.21 12.26
N PRO A 141 -6.82 6.25 11.35
CA PRO A 141 -8.00 6.32 10.49
C PRO A 141 -9.32 6.04 11.22
N GLY A 142 -9.28 5.64 12.51
CA GLY A 142 -10.45 5.40 13.35
C GLY A 142 -10.06 4.84 14.71
N GLN A 143 -10.97 4.84 15.69
CA GLN A 143 -10.68 4.45 17.08
C GLN A 143 -10.16 3.01 17.24
N ASP A 144 -10.51 2.11 16.32
CA ASP A 144 -10.16 0.69 16.36
C ASP A 144 -9.07 0.31 15.33
N LEU A 145 -8.50 1.28 14.61
CA LEU A 145 -7.49 1.02 13.58
C LEU A 145 -6.11 1.42 14.08
N SER A 146 -5.12 0.58 13.77
CA SER A 146 -3.71 0.89 14.01
C SER A 146 -3.33 2.21 13.31
N ASN A 147 -2.39 2.93 13.91
CA ASN A 147 -1.79 4.09 13.28
C ASN A 147 -1.26 3.73 11.88
N HIS A 148 -1.59 4.57 10.91
CA HIS A 148 -1.11 4.50 9.54
C HIS A 148 -0.07 5.59 9.31
N SER A 149 1.00 5.27 8.59
CA SER A 149 2.00 6.27 8.19
C SER A 149 2.09 6.40 6.68
N VAL A 150 2.29 7.63 6.26
CA VAL A 150 2.59 8.02 4.89
C VAL A 150 3.77 8.98 4.86
N PHE A 151 4.34 9.16 3.67
CA PHE A 151 5.44 10.08 3.44
C PHE A 151 4.97 11.26 2.61
N LEU A 152 5.05 12.45 3.19
CA LEU A 152 4.89 13.71 2.50
C LEU A 152 6.18 14.02 1.75
N LEU A 153 6.07 14.24 0.45
CA LEU A 153 7.16 14.62 -0.44
C LEU A 153 6.87 16.03 -0.98
N ARG A 154 7.59 17.04 -0.49
CA ARG A 154 7.45 18.43 -0.96
C ARG A 154 8.56 18.75 -1.95
N ARG A 155 8.17 19.24 -3.12
CA ARG A 155 9.08 19.76 -4.15
C ARG A 155 9.48 21.21 -3.88
N ARG A 156 10.60 21.70 -4.42
CA ARG A 156 11.03 23.11 -4.24
C ARG A 156 9.99 24.10 -4.78
N ASN A 157 9.26 23.72 -5.83
CA ASN A 157 8.13 24.48 -6.36
C ASN A 157 6.85 24.47 -5.48
N GLN A 158 6.94 23.94 -4.26
CA GLN A 158 5.85 23.84 -3.26
C GLN A 158 4.72 22.87 -3.61
N VAL A 159 4.82 22.09 -4.69
CA VAL A 159 3.88 20.99 -4.93
C VAL A 159 4.17 19.87 -3.93
N VAL A 160 3.10 19.34 -3.31
CA VAL A 160 3.18 18.33 -2.26
C VAL A 160 2.52 17.04 -2.74
N PHE A 161 3.24 15.93 -2.60
CA PHE A 161 2.75 14.58 -2.85
C PHE A 161 2.68 13.79 -1.56
N ILE A 162 1.80 12.80 -1.54
CA ILE A 162 1.77 11.74 -0.53
C ILE A 162 2.17 10.44 -1.19
N PHE A 163 3.24 9.84 -0.68
CA PHE A 163 3.61 8.46 -0.94
C PHE A 163 3.05 7.57 0.17
N ASP A 164 2.14 6.69 -0.19
CA ASP A 164 1.51 5.73 0.70
C ASP A 164 1.87 4.29 0.29
N PRO A 165 3.01 3.76 0.75
CA PRO A 165 3.47 2.42 0.36
C PRO A 165 2.52 1.31 0.81
N THR A 166 1.72 1.56 1.85
CA THR A 166 0.87 0.53 2.47
C THR A 166 -0.62 0.81 2.33
N GLY A 167 -1.01 1.92 1.68
CA GLY A 167 -2.39 2.37 1.53
C GLY A 167 -3.31 1.36 0.85
N VAL A 168 -2.76 0.49 0.00
CA VAL A 168 -3.51 -0.63 -0.62
C VAL A 168 -4.19 -1.54 0.42
N GLN A 169 -3.75 -1.54 1.69
CA GLN A 169 -4.42 -2.24 2.80
C GLN A 169 -5.86 -1.77 3.08
N PHE A 170 -6.21 -0.56 2.64
CA PHE A 170 -7.53 0.04 2.77
C PHE A 170 -8.41 -0.21 1.53
N GLY A 171 -7.83 -0.72 0.43
CA GLY A 171 -8.54 -1.10 -0.78
C GLY A 171 -7.72 -0.90 -2.05
N PRO A 172 -8.16 -1.48 -3.17
CA PRO A 172 -7.45 -1.37 -4.46
C PRO A 172 -7.43 0.06 -5.02
N ASP A 173 -8.33 0.92 -4.58
CA ASP A 173 -8.47 2.28 -5.11
C ASP A 173 -7.55 3.29 -4.41
N TRP A 174 -6.73 2.85 -3.45
CA TRP A 174 -5.77 3.70 -2.76
C TRP A 174 -4.52 3.95 -3.61
N PRO A 175 -4.20 5.21 -3.94
CA PRO A 175 -3.03 5.53 -4.74
C PRO A 175 -1.75 5.29 -3.94
N VAL A 176 -0.71 4.80 -4.62
CA VAL A 176 0.64 4.71 -4.07
C VAL A 176 1.27 6.10 -4.00
N LEU A 177 1.07 6.92 -5.03
CA LEU A 177 1.50 8.31 -5.06
C LEU A 177 0.40 9.18 -5.65
N CYS A 178 0.03 10.24 -4.94
CA CYS A 178 -0.88 11.27 -5.44
C CYS A 178 -0.57 12.62 -4.83
N ARG A 179 -1.27 13.67 -5.28
CA ARG A 179 -1.11 15.01 -4.70
C ARG A 179 -1.77 15.06 -3.31
N PHE A 180 -1.26 15.94 -2.45
CA PHE A 180 -1.75 16.05 -1.07
C PHE A 180 -3.25 16.37 -0.97
N ASP A 181 -3.76 17.23 -1.83
CA ASP A 181 -5.18 17.59 -1.91
C ASP A 181 -6.04 16.38 -2.30
N GLU A 182 -5.62 15.63 -3.32
CA GLU A 182 -6.29 14.37 -3.73
C GLU A 182 -6.31 13.34 -2.58
N TYR A 183 -5.17 13.15 -1.91
CA TYR A 183 -5.06 12.22 -0.77
C TYR A 183 -5.97 12.62 0.39
N ARG A 184 -5.95 13.91 0.75
CA ARG A 184 -6.79 14.48 1.82
C ARG A 184 -8.27 14.30 1.51
N ASP A 185 -8.68 14.55 0.28
CA ASP A 185 -10.09 14.47 -0.10
C ASP A 185 -10.57 13.01 -0.09
N ARG A 186 -9.71 12.05 -0.46
CA ARG A 186 -9.97 10.61 -0.31
C ARG A 186 -10.10 10.17 1.14
N ILE A 187 -9.20 10.59 2.03
CA ILE A 187 -9.32 10.32 3.47
C ILE A 187 -10.67 10.82 4.00
N LYS A 188 -11.07 12.03 3.61
CA LYS A 188 -12.35 12.62 4.05
C LYS A 188 -13.57 11.87 3.53
N SER A 189 -13.53 11.35 2.30
CA SER A 189 -14.65 10.58 1.75
C SER A 189 -14.73 9.19 2.36
N GLU A 190 -13.59 8.53 2.56
CA GLU A 190 -13.54 7.13 3.01
C GLU A 190 -13.76 7.00 4.52
N ILE A 191 -13.20 7.89 5.35
CA ILE A 191 -13.51 7.91 6.80
C ILE A 191 -15.02 8.10 7.04
N LYS A 192 -15.74 8.76 6.12
CA LYS A 192 -17.20 8.89 6.19
C LYS A 192 -17.95 7.68 5.64
N ALA A 193 -17.36 6.95 4.69
CA ALA A 193 -17.98 5.85 3.95
C ALA A 193 -17.71 4.46 4.55
N PHE A 194 -16.80 4.34 5.51
CA PHE A 194 -16.68 3.16 6.38
C PHE A 194 -17.52 3.36 7.65
N PRO A 195 -18.84 3.08 7.66
CA PRO A 195 -19.51 2.81 8.92
C PRO A 195 -18.86 1.54 9.46
N LEU A 196 -18.01 1.71 10.48
CA LEU A 196 -17.33 0.63 11.19
C LEU A 196 -18.38 -0.32 11.77
N GLY A 197 -18.83 -1.29 10.96
CA GLY A 197 -19.61 -2.42 11.42
C GLY A 197 -18.75 -3.29 12.33
N ASP A 198 -19.38 -3.88 13.35
CA ASP A 198 -18.81 -4.67 14.47
C ASP A 198 -17.77 -5.77 14.12
N ALA A 199 -17.41 -5.98 12.86
CA ALA A 199 -16.49 -7.02 12.38
C ALA A 199 -15.01 -6.78 12.76
N SER A 200 -14.55 -5.52 12.91
CA SER A 200 -13.14 -5.24 13.23
C SER A 200 -12.72 -5.53 14.67
N ARG A 201 -13.67 -5.72 15.61
CA ARG A 201 -13.37 -5.97 17.03
C ARG A 201 -12.72 -7.33 17.35
N LYS A 202 -12.72 -8.30 16.43
CA LYS A 202 -12.31 -9.69 16.74
C LYS A 202 -10.95 -10.12 16.19
N LEU A 203 -10.32 -9.35 15.31
CA LEU A 203 -8.97 -9.65 14.80
C LEU A 203 -7.85 -9.03 15.65
N ALA A 204 -8.17 -8.23 16.67
CA ALA A 204 -7.23 -7.65 17.63
C ALA A 204 -6.92 -8.57 18.83
N GLY A 205 -7.24 -9.87 18.73
CA GLY A 205 -6.94 -10.87 19.76
C GLY A 205 -5.52 -11.40 19.63
N SER A 206 -4.60 -10.85 20.44
CA SER A 206 -3.26 -11.35 20.76
C SER A 206 -2.41 -11.84 19.57
N SER A 207 -1.85 -10.91 18.80
CA SER A 207 -0.61 -11.24 18.08
C SER A 207 0.53 -11.29 19.11
N THR A 208 1.05 -12.48 19.40
CA THR A 208 2.43 -12.57 19.89
C THR A 208 3.30 -12.01 18.79
N GLU A 209 3.83 -10.80 18.98
CA GLU A 209 4.88 -10.24 18.13
C GLU A 209 6.00 -11.28 18.05
N ALA A 210 6.11 -11.96 16.91
CA ALA A 210 7.29 -12.75 16.66
C ALA A 210 8.46 -11.75 16.62
N ASP A 211 9.52 -12.00 17.40
CA ASP A 211 10.77 -11.26 17.38
C ASP A 211 11.42 -11.36 15.99
N ILE A 212 10.95 -10.53 15.06
CA ILE A 212 11.54 -10.38 13.75
C ILE A 212 12.52 -9.23 13.85
N PRO A 213 13.83 -9.47 13.67
CA PRO A 213 14.80 -8.41 13.73
C PRO A 213 14.47 -7.35 12.68
N PRO A 214 14.51 -6.05 13.04
CA PRO A 214 14.15 -4.97 12.14
C PRO A 214 15.06 -4.99 10.91
N LEU A 215 14.46 -4.76 9.75
CA LEU A 215 15.21 -4.55 8.51
C LEU A 215 15.98 -3.22 8.59
N THR A 216 17.19 -3.21 8.05
CA THR A 216 17.99 -1.98 7.94
C THR A 216 17.74 -1.30 6.59
N ALA A 217 17.81 0.03 6.54
CA ALA A 217 17.73 0.82 5.29
C ALA A 217 18.70 0.31 4.21
N ARG A 218 19.89 -0.12 4.62
CA ARG A 218 20.89 -0.71 3.73
C ARG A 218 20.40 -1.98 3.02
N GLN A 219 19.74 -2.89 3.73
CA GLN A 219 19.23 -4.14 3.14
C GLN A 219 18.18 -3.87 2.05
N VAL A 220 17.33 -2.86 2.26
CA VAL A 220 16.32 -2.46 1.28
C VAL A 220 16.96 -1.77 0.08
N LEU A 221 17.93 -0.86 0.31
CA LEU A 221 18.68 -0.23 -0.77
C LEU A 221 19.47 -1.23 -1.62
N ASP A 222 20.11 -2.22 -1.01
CA ASP A 222 20.87 -3.24 -1.72
C ASP A 222 19.94 -4.16 -2.53
N HIS A 223 18.73 -4.45 -2.03
CA HIS A 223 17.72 -5.18 -2.81
C HIS A 223 17.26 -4.39 -4.03
N ILE A 224 16.89 -3.11 -3.85
CA ILE A 224 16.45 -2.22 -4.93
C ILE A 224 17.53 -2.08 -6.02
N ARG A 225 18.81 -2.02 -5.65
CA ARG A 225 19.93 -1.89 -6.61
C ARG A 225 20.16 -3.13 -7.48
N ASN A 226 19.65 -4.29 -7.07
CA ASN A 226 19.82 -5.56 -7.79
C ASN A 226 18.60 -5.91 -8.67
N LEU A 227 17.58 -5.07 -8.70
CA LEU A 227 16.43 -5.12 -9.61
C LEU A 227 16.69 -4.24 -10.84
#